data_AF-A0A955Z5Y9-F1
#
_entry.id   AF-A0A955Z5Y9-F1
#
_cell.length_a   1.000
_cell.length_b   1.000
_cell.length_c   1.000
_cell.angle_alpha   90.00
_cell.angle_beta   90.00
_cell.angle_gamma   90.00
#
_symmetry.space_group_name_H-M   'P 1'
#
loop_
_entity.id
_entity.type
_entity.pdbx_description
1 polymer ?
#
loop_
_entity_poly.entity_id
_entity_poly.type
_entity_poly.pdbx_seq_one_letter_code
_entity_poly.pdbx_strand_id
1 'polypeptide(L)'
;MLLTFGLALGSALAFACAASPGATPPVDIDAPPQDQFIDKGVSGFLEARCGAIDCHGQVGRPLRLYSANGLRRDVGDGGGRDTSATTRAERVDNWRSVVGLDPEEMNKSQAANGDPGDLMLMKKPLDIEFGGVRHKGGPVLRASPSDPGWLCLLSWLARDTNQAACTDATF
;
A
#
# COMPACT_ATOMS: atom_id res chain seq x y z
N MET A 1 -17.15 76.63 -15.55
CA MET A 1 -16.08 75.66 -15.22
C MET A 1 -16.69 74.64 -14.27
N LEU A 2 -17.28 73.56 -14.80
CA LEU A 2 -17.90 72.49 -14.01
C LEU A 2 -16.84 71.45 -13.64
N LEU A 3 -16.67 71.17 -12.34
CA LEU A 3 -15.88 70.02 -11.85
C LEU A 3 -16.80 68.83 -11.62
N THR A 4 -16.61 67.78 -12.40
CA THR A 4 -17.21 66.45 -12.22
C THR A 4 -16.40 65.66 -11.18
N PHE A 5 -17.04 65.29 -10.06
CA PHE A 5 -16.48 64.34 -9.09
C PHE A 5 -16.75 62.91 -9.56
N GLY A 6 -15.70 62.19 -9.95
CA GLY A 6 -15.76 60.76 -10.26
C GLY A 6 -15.72 59.92 -8.98
N LEU A 7 -16.78 59.15 -8.74
CA LEU A 7 -16.85 58.16 -7.67
C LEU A 7 -16.11 56.89 -8.14
N ALA A 8 -14.93 56.62 -7.60
CA ALA A 8 -14.21 55.37 -7.85
C ALA A 8 -14.81 54.25 -6.98
N LEU A 9 -15.55 53.33 -7.61
CA LEU A 9 -15.97 52.07 -6.98
C LEU A 9 -14.73 51.18 -6.79
N GLY A 10 -14.23 51.10 -5.56
CA GLY A 10 -13.21 50.14 -5.17
C GLY A 10 -13.81 48.74 -5.04
N SER A 11 -13.56 47.86 -6.01
CA SER A 11 -13.87 46.43 -5.91
C SER A 11 -12.97 45.77 -4.87
N ALA A 12 -13.50 45.48 -3.69
CA ALA A 12 -12.86 44.63 -2.70
C ALA A 12 -12.89 43.16 -3.16
N LEU A 13 -11.78 42.68 -3.71
CA LEU A 13 -11.54 41.25 -3.93
C LEU A 13 -11.38 40.56 -2.57
N ALA A 14 -12.48 40.00 -2.04
CA ALA A 14 -12.43 39.09 -0.91
C ALA A 14 -11.79 37.77 -1.37
N PHE A 15 -10.52 37.56 -1.03
CA PHE A 15 -9.90 36.24 -1.06
C PHE A 15 -10.61 35.36 -0.02
N ALA A 16 -11.67 34.67 -0.43
CA ALA A 16 -12.24 33.59 0.35
C ALA A 16 -11.24 32.43 0.32
N CYS A 17 -10.27 32.44 1.24
CA CYS A 17 -9.60 31.22 1.64
C CYS A 17 -10.73 30.28 2.10
N ALA A 18 -10.97 29.21 1.34
CA ALA A 18 -11.89 28.16 1.75
C ALA A 18 -11.55 27.80 3.20
N ALA A 19 -12.57 27.81 4.07
CA ALA A 19 -12.44 27.37 5.45
C ALA A 19 -11.66 26.04 5.44
N SER A 20 -10.67 25.94 6.33
CA SER A 20 -9.83 24.74 6.49
C SER A 20 -10.65 23.51 6.20
N PRO A 21 -10.26 22.63 5.23
CA PRO A 21 -11.06 21.47 4.91
C PRO A 21 -11.40 20.79 6.22
N GLY A 22 -12.71 20.71 6.52
CA GLY A 22 -13.18 20.22 7.80
C GLY A 22 -12.47 18.89 8.05
N ALA A 23 -11.81 18.75 9.20
CA ALA A 23 -10.98 17.60 9.48
C ALA A 23 -11.84 16.34 9.34
N THR A 24 -11.71 15.64 8.22
CA THR A 24 -12.28 14.30 8.07
C THR A 24 -11.65 13.48 9.20
N PRO A 25 -12.44 12.87 10.09
CA PRO A 25 -11.88 12.04 11.13
C PRO A 25 -11.03 10.93 10.47
N PRO A 26 -9.89 10.54 11.08
CA PRO A 26 -9.10 9.44 10.58
C PRO A 26 -9.96 8.19 10.39
N VAL A 27 -9.74 7.44 9.30
CA VAL A 27 -10.34 6.12 9.13
C VAL A 27 -9.55 5.15 10.00
N ASP A 28 -10.21 4.54 10.97
CA ASP A 28 -9.65 3.40 11.70
C ASP A 28 -9.61 2.19 10.75
N ILE A 29 -8.44 1.58 10.61
CA ILE A 29 -8.25 0.40 9.76
C ILE A 29 -8.22 -0.84 10.64
N ASP A 30 -9.27 -1.66 10.57
CA ASP A 30 -9.24 -3.03 11.08
C ASP A 30 -8.40 -3.87 10.11
N ALA A 31 -7.23 -4.30 10.56
CA ALA A 31 -6.25 -5.01 9.75
C ALA A 31 -5.72 -6.24 10.49
N PRO A 32 -5.20 -7.25 9.77
CA PRO A 32 -4.49 -8.34 10.40
C PRO A 32 -3.30 -7.83 11.23
N PRO A 33 -2.95 -8.52 12.33
CA PRO A 33 -1.88 -8.10 13.23
C PRO A 33 -0.54 -7.87 12.52
N GLN A 34 0.15 -6.79 12.90
CA GLN A 34 1.44 -6.39 12.33
C GLN A 34 2.54 -7.43 12.58
N ASP A 35 2.53 -8.07 13.74
CA ASP A 35 3.49 -9.14 14.09
C ASP A 35 3.34 -10.35 13.17
N GLN A 36 2.12 -10.75 12.81
CA GLN A 36 1.91 -11.80 11.81
C GLN A 36 2.51 -11.41 10.45
N PHE A 37 2.34 -10.16 10.02
CA PHE A 37 2.90 -9.68 8.75
C PHE A 37 4.43 -9.75 8.73
N ILE A 38 5.07 -9.35 9.83
CA ILE A 38 6.54 -9.26 9.94
C ILE A 38 7.16 -10.61 10.26
N ASP A 39 6.69 -11.25 11.32
CA ASP A 39 7.36 -12.38 11.97
C ASP A 39 6.93 -13.73 11.35
N LYS A 40 5.80 -13.80 10.63
CA LYS A 40 5.37 -14.99 9.87
C LYS A 40 5.64 -14.92 8.36
N GLY A 41 6.43 -13.94 7.92
CA GLY A 41 7.05 -13.95 6.58
C GLY A 41 6.27 -13.28 5.45
N VAL A 42 5.13 -12.65 5.71
CA VAL A 42 4.34 -11.95 4.66
C VAL A 42 5.15 -10.80 4.05
N SER A 43 5.82 -10.00 4.88
CA SER A 43 6.71 -8.93 4.39
C SER A 43 7.82 -9.49 3.52
N GLY A 44 8.49 -10.57 3.95
CA GLY A 44 9.60 -11.17 3.19
C GLY A 44 9.16 -11.69 1.81
N PHE A 45 8.00 -12.32 1.74
CA PHE A 45 7.37 -12.72 0.48
C PHE A 45 7.11 -11.51 -0.44
N LEU A 46 6.46 -10.45 0.08
CA LEU A 46 6.16 -9.25 -0.70
C LEU A 46 7.43 -8.52 -1.15
N GLU A 47 8.44 -8.46 -0.29
CA GLU A 47 9.76 -7.90 -0.61
C GLU A 47 10.40 -8.62 -1.79
N ALA A 48 10.43 -9.96 -1.76
CA ALA A 48 11.05 -10.78 -2.79
C ALA A 48 10.30 -10.73 -4.13
N ARG A 49 8.97 -10.80 -4.10
CA ARG A 49 8.14 -10.90 -5.32
C ARG A 49 7.73 -9.55 -5.90
N CYS A 50 7.59 -8.53 -5.07
CA CYS A 50 6.98 -7.26 -5.45
C CYS A 50 7.89 -6.06 -5.18
N GLY A 51 8.83 -6.18 -4.23
CA GLY A 51 9.59 -5.06 -3.66
C GLY A 51 10.83 -4.60 -4.44
N ALA A 52 11.07 -5.12 -5.65
CA ALA A 52 12.18 -4.68 -6.49
C ALA A 52 11.97 -3.24 -7.03
N ILE A 53 13.07 -2.54 -7.36
CA ILE A 53 13.06 -1.13 -7.79
C ILE A 53 12.15 -0.84 -8.99
N ASP A 54 12.07 -1.76 -9.95
CA ASP A 54 11.23 -1.61 -11.15
C ASP A 54 9.74 -1.85 -10.88
N CYS A 55 9.44 -2.47 -9.73
CA CYS A 55 8.10 -2.81 -9.26
C CYS A 55 7.66 -1.82 -8.17
N HIS A 56 7.47 -2.29 -6.93
CA HIS A 56 6.98 -1.53 -5.78
C HIS A 56 8.08 -0.99 -4.87
N GLY A 57 9.34 -1.29 -5.19
CA GLY A 57 10.54 -0.80 -4.50
C GLY A 57 10.92 0.65 -4.83
N GLN A 58 9.94 1.54 -5.00
CA GLN A 58 10.17 2.94 -5.38
C GLN A 58 9.10 3.88 -4.80
N VAL A 59 9.45 5.15 -4.63
CA VAL A 59 8.57 6.14 -3.96
C VAL A 59 7.27 6.45 -4.72
N GLY A 60 7.26 6.30 -6.05
CA GLY A 60 6.14 6.69 -6.91
C GLY A 60 5.03 5.65 -7.07
N ARG A 61 5.01 4.58 -6.26
CA ARG A 61 4.00 3.52 -6.34
C ARG A 61 3.06 3.60 -5.14
N PRO A 62 1.74 3.40 -5.33
CA PRO A 62 0.77 3.40 -4.22
C PRO A 62 1.08 2.33 -3.17
N LEU A 63 1.36 1.10 -3.61
CA LEU A 63 1.97 0.08 -2.75
C LEU A 63 3.48 0.31 -2.76
N ARG A 64 4.01 0.89 -1.69
CA ARG A 64 5.44 1.15 -1.50
C ARG A 64 6.02 0.09 -0.60
N LEU A 65 6.99 -0.65 -1.11
CA LEU A 65 7.67 -1.70 -0.38
C LEU A 65 9.15 -1.37 -0.23
N TYR A 66 9.63 -1.45 0.99
CA TYR A 66 11.04 -1.39 1.33
C TYR A 66 11.62 -2.79 1.31
N SER A 67 12.74 -2.97 0.62
CA SER A 67 13.41 -4.26 0.49
C SER A 67 14.91 -4.09 0.22
N ALA A 68 15.72 -5.12 0.48
CA ALA A 68 17.14 -5.14 0.10
C ALA A 68 17.40 -5.01 -1.42
N ASN A 69 16.36 -5.23 -2.24
CA ASN A 69 16.42 -5.15 -3.71
C ASN A 69 15.71 -3.92 -4.29
N GLY A 70 15.24 -3.01 -3.43
CA GLY A 70 14.46 -1.85 -3.83
C GLY A 70 14.70 -0.65 -2.93
N LEU A 71 13.60 0.01 -2.55
CA LEU A 71 13.64 1.21 -1.72
C LEU A 71 14.15 0.86 -0.31
N ARG A 72 15.00 1.73 0.25
CA ARG A 72 15.42 1.68 1.66
C ARG A 72 14.81 2.84 2.42
N ARG A 73 14.46 2.62 3.69
CA ARG A 73 13.88 3.68 4.53
C ARG A 73 14.89 4.80 4.75
N ASP A 74 16.09 4.40 5.14
CA ASP A 74 17.22 5.29 5.37
C ASP A 74 18.23 5.05 4.25
N VAL A 75 18.23 5.92 3.24
CA VAL A 75 19.28 5.92 2.22
C VAL A 75 20.53 6.54 2.83
N GLY A 76 21.57 5.73 3.04
CA GLY A 76 22.86 6.24 3.50
C GLY A 76 23.43 7.28 2.52
N ASP A 77 24.23 8.22 3.05
CA ASP A 77 24.72 9.40 2.33
C ASP A 77 25.56 9.11 1.07
N GLY A 78 25.96 7.86 0.85
CA GLY A 78 26.82 7.45 -0.27
C GLY A 78 26.12 7.06 -1.57
N GLY A 79 24.77 7.02 -1.60
CA GLY A 79 24.01 6.63 -2.80
C GLY A 79 24.26 5.20 -3.31
N GLY A 80 25.00 4.38 -2.55
CA GLY A 80 25.29 2.99 -2.85
C GLY A 80 24.09 2.09 -2.58
N ARG A 81 24.04 0.95 -3.28
CA ARG A 81 23.02 -0.07 -3.02
C ARG A 81 23.27 -0.72 -1.66
N ASP A 82 22.36 -0.52 -0.72
CA ASP A 82 22.34 -1.24 0.54
C ASP A 82 21.63 -2.60 0.35
N THR A 83 22.41 -3.68 0.40
CA THR A 83 21.93 -5.06 0.29
C THR A 83 21.80 -5.75 1.65
N SER A 84 21.92 -5.01 2.75
CA SER A 84 21.61 -5.53 4.09
C SER A 84 20.18 -6.05 4.16
N ALA A 85 19.94 -7.00 5.07
CA ALA A 85 18.61 -7.50 5.32
C ALA A 85 17.65 -6.34 5.64
N THR A 86 16.44 -6.39 5.09
CA THR A 86 15.40 -5.40 5.37
C THR A 86 15.14 -5.35 6.87
N THR A 87 15.13 -4.14 7.40
CA THR A 87 15.03 -3.87 8.84
C THR A 87 13.60 -4.09 9.33
N ARG A 88 13.43 -4.26 10.65
CA ARG A 88 12.07 -4.33 11.23
C ARG A 88 11.28 -3.05 10.96
N ALA A 89 11.93 -1.89 11.01
CA ALA A 89 11.28 -0.60 10.73
C ALA A 89 10.75 -0.52 9.29
N GLU A 90 11.54 -0.96 8.31
CA GLU A 90 11.12 -1.08 6.91
C GLU A 90 9.92 -2.04 6.77
N ARG A 91 9.94 -3.19 7.46
CA ARG A 91 8.80 -4.12 7.46
C ARG A 91 7.54 -3.56 8.12
N VAL A 92 7.68 -2.70 9.14
CA VAL A 92 6.55 -1.95 9.71
C VAL A 92 5.95 -1.00 8.67
N ASP A 93 6.78 -0.29 7.90
CA ASP A 93 6.29 0.60 6.86
C ASP A 93 5.66 -0.17 5.69
N ASN A 94 6.17 -1.36 5.36
CA ASN A 94 5.54 -2.26 4.41
C ASN A 94 4.13 -2.64 4.87
N TRP A 95 3.96 -3.03 6.13
CA TRP A 95 2.64 -3.32 6.70
C TRP A 95 1.71 -2.12 6.57
N ARG A 96 2.16 -0.92 6.95
CA ARG A 96 1.38 0.33 6.81
C ARG A 96 0.99 0.59 5.36
N SER A 97 1.91 0.40 4.40
CA SER A 97 1.61 0.60 2.98
C SER A 97 0.61 -0.42 2.45
N VAL A 98 0.62 -1.65 2.95
CA VAL A 98 -0.31 -2.70 2.54
C VAL A 98 -1.71 -2.42 3.09
N VAL A 99 -1.83 -2.17 4.40
CA VAL A 99 -3.15 -1.96 5.04
C VAL A 99 -3.78 -0.62 4.66
N GLY A 100 -2.96 0.38 4.34
CA GLY A 100 -3.41 1.68 3.85
C GLY A 100 -3.63 1.77 2.35
N LEU A 101 -3.42 0.69 1.58
CA LEU A 101 -3.59 0.71 0.13
C LEU A 101 -5.05 0.93 -0.28
N ASP A 102 -5.96 0.32 0.49
CA ASP A 102 -7.40 0.33 0.25
C ASP A 102 -8.11 0.18 1.62
N PRO A 103 -8.12 1.24 2.44
CA PRO A 103 -8.50 1.12 3.85
C PRO A 103 -9.97 0.72 4.03
N GLU A 104 -10.88 1.18 3.17
CA GLU A 104 -12.28 0.80 3.20
C GLU A 104 -12.50 -0.67 2.84
N GLU A 105 -11.81 -1.19 1.81
CA GLU A 105 -11.89 -2.61 1.45
C GLU A 105 -11.15 -3.50 2.45
N MET A 106 -10.07 -3.00 3.08
CA MET A 106 -9.41 -3.70 4.19
C MET A 106 -10.40 -3.93 5.34
N ASN A 107 -11.10 -2.89 5.77
CA ASN A 107 -12.13 -3.00 6.81
C ASN A 107 -13.25 -3.98 6.44
N LYS A 108 -13.72 -3.94 5.20
CA LYS A 108 -14.74 -4.89 4.72
C LYS A 108 -14.21 -6.33 4.73
N SER A 109 -12.97 -6.54 4.30
CA SER A 109 -12.36 -7.88 4.28
C SER A 109 -12.21 -8.50 5.68
N GLN A 110 -12.05 -7.68 6.71
CA GLN A 110 -11.86 -8.13 8.09
C GLN A 110 -13.18 -8.33 8.86
N ALA A 111 -14.32 -7.92 8.30
CA ALA A 111 -15.62 -8.22 8.88
C ALA A 111 -15.90 -9.74 8.90
N ALA A 112 -16.84 -10.18 9.74
CA ALA A 112 -17.10 -11.61 9.98
C ALA A 112 -17.39 -12.47 8.73
N ASN A 113 -17.82 -11.85 7.62
CA ASN A 113 -18.04 -12.50 6.32
C ASN A 113 -17.37 -11.71 5.17
N GLY A 114 -16.31 -10.96 5.47
CA GLY A 114 -15.57 -10.19 4.50
C GLY A 114 -14.87 -11.09 3.47
N ASP A 115 -14.88 -10.66 2.21
CA ASP A 115 -14.10 -11.32 1.16
C ASP A 115 -12.80 -10.54 0.91
N PRO A 116 -11.62 -11.10 1.23
CA PRO A 116 -10.35 -10.46 0.91
C PRO A 116 -10.09 -10.34 -0.60
N GLY A 117 -10.80 -11.10 -1.44
CA GLY A 117 -10.67 -11.08 -2.88
C GLY A 117 -10.95 -9.72 -3.50
N ASP A 118 -11.66 -8.82 -2.81
CA ASP A 118 -11.94 -7.48 -3.33
C ASP A 118 -10.76 -6.50 -3.23
N LEU A 119 -9.79 -6.78 -2.35
CA LEU A 119 -8.61 -5.95 -2.14
C LEU A 119 -7.76 -5.83 -3.41
N MET A 120 -7.27 -4.61 -3.69
CA MET A 120 -6.29 -4.41 -4.76
C MET A 120 -5.01 -5.24 -4.54
N LEU A 121 -4.63 -5.51 -3.29
CA LEU A 121 -3.54 -6.41 -2.93
C LEU A 121 -3.75 -7.83 -3.49
N MET A 122 -5.00 -8.30 -3.53
CA MET A 122 -5.36 -9.63 -4.00
C MET A 122 -5.64 -9.66 -5.51
N LYS A 123 -6.25 -8.59 -6.06
CA LYS A 123 -6.61 -8.52 -7.49
C LYS A 123 -5.42 -8.24 -8.42
N LYS A 124 -4.49 -7.36 -8.02
CA LYS A 124 -3.37 -6.94 -8.90
C LYS A 124 -2.42 -8.09 -9.27
N PRO A 125 -2.10 -9.04 -8.36
CA PRO A 125 -1.23 -10.15 -8.72
C PRO A 125 -1.87 -11.22 -9.60
N LEU A 126 -3.20 -11.23 -9.75
CA LEU A 126 -3.93 -12.25 -10.50
C LEU A 126 -4.13 -11.88 -11.97
N ASP A 127 -4.39 -12.90 -12.78
CA ASP A 127 -4.83 -12.70 -14.16
C ASP A 127 -6.28 -12.21 -14.20
N ILE A 128 -6.63 -11.41 -15.22
CA ILE A 128 -7.98 -10.88 -15.42
C ILE A 128 -9.02 -11.98 -15.64
N GLU A 129 -8.62 -13.13 -16.19
CA GLU A 129 -9.50 -14.29 -16.38
C GLU A 129 -9.85 -14.99 -15.06
N PHE A 130 -9.05 -14.77 -14.01
CA PHE A 130 -9.21 -15.38 -12.69
C PHE A 130 -9.55 -14.36 -11.60
N GLY A 131 -10.31 -13.31 -11.96
CA GLY A 131 -10.80 -12.30 -11.02
C GLY A 131 -9.79 -11.21 -10.67
N GLY A 132 -8.65 -11.18 -11.35
CA GLY A 132 -7.66 -10.12 -11.23
C GLY A 132 -8.04 -8.83 -11.95
N VAL A 133 -7.16 -7.85 -11.85
CA VAL A 133 -7.25 -6.60 -12.62
C VAL A 133 -5.93 -6.33 -13.34
N ARG A 134 -5.98 -5.52 -14.40
CA ARG A 134 -4.76 -5.19 -15.16
C ARG A 134 -3.65 -4.70 -14.24
N HIS A 135 -2.51 -5.38 -14.33
CA HIS A 135 -1.29 -5.09 -13.59
C HIS A 135 -0.12 -4.92 -14.56
N LYS A 136 0.70 -3.90 -14.34
CA LYS A 136 1.79 -3.57 -15.27
C LYS A 136 2.80 -4.73 -15.39
N GLY A 137 3.05 -5.44 -14.29
CA GLY A 137 3.94 -6.60 -14.25
C GLY A 137 3.32 -7.91 -14.75
N GLY A 138 2.06 -7.90 -15.20
CA GLY A 138 1.30 -9.13 -15.47
C GLY A 138 0.89 -9.89 -14.20
N PRO A 139 0.29 -11.08 -14.36
CA PRO A 139 -0.02 -11.95 -13.24
C PRO A 139 1.25 -12.52 -12.63
N VAL A 140 1.36 -12.44 -11.29
CA VAL A 140 2.50 -12.97 -10.52
C VAL A 140 2.08 -14.00 -9.48
N LEU A 141 0.76 -14.20 -9.28
CA LEU A 141 0.15 -15.23 -8.45
C LEU A 141 -1.00 -15.92 -9.21
N ARG A 142 -1.43 -17.08 -8.71
CA ARG A 142 -2.64 -17.79 -9.10
C ARG A 142 -3.56 -17.94 -7.90
N ALA A 143 -4.86 -17.76 -8.08
CA ALA A 143 -5.86 -17.98 -7.03
C ALA A 143 -6.07 -19.49 -6.82
N SER A 144 -5.07 -20.15 -6.22
CA SER A 144 -4.99 -21.60 -6.11
C SER A 144 -4.38 -22.02 -4.78
N PRO A 145 -4.85 -23.12 -4.16
CA PRO A 145 -4.18 -23.71 -3.00
C PRO A 145 -2.79 -24.29 -3.32
N SER A 146 -2.43 -24.42 -4.60
CA SER A 146 -1.07 -24.82 -5.01
C SER A 146 -0.12 -23.64 -5.21
N ASP A 147 -0.59 -22.39 -5.09
CA ASP A 147 0.26 -21.21 -5.13
C ASP A 147 0.58 -20.76 -3.69
N PRO A 148 1.85 -20.89 -3.25
CA PRO A 148 2.21 -20.55 -1.88
C PRO A 148 2.08 -19.05 -1.59
N GLY A 149 2.26 -18.18 -2.58
CA GLY A 149 2.12 -16.73 -2.40
C GLY A 149 0.66 -16.33 -2.19
N TRP A 150 -0.25 -16.99 -2.93
CA TRP A 150 -1.69 -16.83 -2.71
C TRP A 150 -2.12 -17.29 -1.32
N LEU A 151 -1.68 -18.49 -0.91
CA LEU A 151 -1.97 -19.02 0.42
C LEU A 151 -1.39 -18.14 1.53
N CYS A 152 -0.19 -17.59 1.36
CA CYS A 152 0.43 -16.68 2.31
C CYS A 152 -0.45 -15.46 2.57
N LEU A 153 -0.89 -14.77 1.51
CA LEU A 153 -1.73 -13.58 1.64
C LEU A 153 -3.12 -13.91 2.19
N LEU A 154 -3.76 -14.95 1.66
CA LEU A 154 -5.10 -15.34 2.09
C LEU A 154 -5.13 -15.73 3.57
N SER A 155 -4.17 -16.53 4.03
CA SER A 155 -4.07 -16.94 5.43
C SER A 155 -3.70 -15.78 6.37
N TRP A 156 -2.87 -14.84 5.92
CA TRP A 156 -2.61 -13.61 6.67
C TRP A 156 -3.85 -12.73 6.81
N LEU A 157 -4.61 -12.53 5.73
CA LEU A 157 -5.87 -11.78 5.77
C LEU A 157 -6.92 -12.46 6.64
N ALA A 158 -6.85 -13.79 6.80
CA ALA A 158 -7.67 -14.56 7.72
C ALA A 158 -7.16 -14.55 9.19
N ARG A 159 -6.08 -13.83 9.49
CA ARG A 159 -5.42 -13.75 10.83
C ARG A 159 -4.86 -15.07 11.35
N ASP A 160 -4.62 -16.02 10.46
CA ASP A 160 -4.03 -17.32 10.74
C ASP A 160 -2.91 -17.63 9.73
N THR A 161 -1.91 -16.74 9.66
CA THR A 161 -0.88 -16.83 8.61
C THR A 161 -0.20 -18.19 8.58
N ASN A 162 -0.24 -18.82 7.40
CA ASN A 162 0.52 -20.01 7.05
C ASN A 162 1.97 -19.61 6.74
N GLN A 163 2.81 -19.67 7.78
CA GLN A 163 4.22 -19.29 7.67
C GLN A 163 5.01 -20.14 6.67
N ALA A 164 4.67 -21.42 6.52
CA ALA A 164 5.32 -22.29 5.54
C ALA A 164 5.04 -21.80 4.12
N ALA A 165 3.78 -21.50 3.79
CA ALA A 165 3.41 -20.93 2.50
C ALA A 165 4.13 -19.60 2.22
N CYS A 166 4.23 -18.71 3.22
CA CYS A 166 4.99 -17.45 3.06
C CYS A 166 6.48 -17.69 2.81
N THR A 167 7.06 -18.69 3.45
CA THR A 167 8.47 -19.06 3.25
C THR A 167 8.68 -19.62 1.85
N ASP A 168 7.85 -20.55 1.42
CA ASP A 168 7.93 -21.17 0.09
C ASP A 168 7.70 -20.15 -1.05
N ALA A 169 6.88 -19.13 -0.80
CA ALA A 169 6.60 -18.07 -1.77
C ALA A 169 7.76 -17.07 -1.97
N THR A 170 8.74 -17.07 -1.07
CA THR A 170 9.89 -16.14 -1.13
C THR A 170 10.91 -16.55 -2.20
N PHE A 171 10.84 -17.79 -2.71
CA PHE A 171 11.73 -18.35 -3.72
C PHE A 171 11.06 -18.55 -5.09
#